data_AF-A0A0E3PP91-F1
#
_entry.id   AF-A0A0E3PP91-F1
#
_cell.length_a   1.000
_cell.length_b   1.000
_cell.length_c   1.000
_cell.angle_alpha   90.00
_cell.angle_beta   90.00
_cell.angle_gamma   90.00
#
_symmetry.space_group_name_H-M   'P 1'
#
loop_
_entity.id
_entity.type
_entity.pdbx_description
1 polymer ?
#
loop_
_entity_poly.entity_id
_entity_poly.type
_entity_poly.pdbx_seq_one_letter_code
_entity_poly.pdbx_strand_id
1 'polypeptide(L)'
;MVGIGLSFVVLYTGIYFQTDNFIALILLCFRTVLNEAMNSIIYDMKDLEADRINGVNTFPLVLGIRKTKYFLHFINGVVAILTLAGFFLGAFPPACLGLLVSLPYFAFLIEYLVHEPYRRGHLLLQYTLLDGTYIVMAPIVMLLAN
;
A
#
# COMPACT_ATOMS: atom_id res chain seq x y z
N MET A 1 3.38 5.79 -11.00
CA MET A 1 4.80 6.21 -11.05
C MET A 1 5.42 6.35 -9.66
N VAL A 2 4.69 6.88 -8.66
CA VAL A 2 5.16 7.03 -7.27
C VAL A 2 5.66 5.72 -6.66
N GLY A 3 4.94 4.61 -6.83
CA GLY A 3 5.35 3.31 -6.28
C GLY A 3 6.65 2.76 -6.82
N ILE A 4 6.92 2.97 -8.10
CA ILE A 4 8.20 2.60 -8.72
C ILE A 4 9.31 3.48 -8.13
N GLY A 5 9.07 4.79 -8.00
CA GLY A 5 10.03 5.73 -7.39
C GLY A 5 10.38 5.38 -5.95
N LEU A 6 9.39 5.12 -5.09
CA LEU A 6 9.60 4.73 -3.69
C LEU A 6 10.30 3.37 -3.57
N SER A 7 10.02 2.45 -4.49
CA SER A 7 10.72 1.15 -4.51
C SER A 7 12.19 1.32 -4.90
N PHE A 8 12.52 2.24 -5.81
CA PHE A 8 13.91 2.62 -6.07
C PHE A 8 14.58 3.29 -4.87
N VAL A 9 13.86 4.05 -4.05
CA VAL A 9 14.39 4.57 -2.78
C VAL A 9 14.74 3.43 -1.83
N VAL A 10 13.90 2.39 -1.72
CA VAL A 10 14.20 1.19 -0.92
C VAL A 10 15.45 0.47 -1.44
N LEU A 11 15.56 0.24 -2.76
CA LEU A 11 16.76 -0.36 -3.38
C LEU A 11 18.00 0.48 -3.12
N TYR A 12 17.93 1.79 -3.38
CA TYR A 12 19.03 2.72 -3.20
C TYR A 12 19.49 2.76 -1.75
N THR A 13 18.55 2.80 -0.80
CA THR A 13 18.84 2.76 0.64
C THR A 13 19.55 1.47 1.01
N GLY A 14 19.08 0.33 0.49
CA GLY A 14 19.73 -0.97 0.68
C GLY A 14 21.18 -1.01 0.19
N ILE A 15 21.42 -0.48 -1.01
CA ILE A 15 22.77 -0.38 -1.59
C ILE A 15 23.65 0.58 -0.77
N TYR A 16 23.11 1.73 -0.38
CA TYR A 16 23.81 2.76 0.39
C TYR A 16 24.27 2.24 1.76
N PHE A 17 23.41 1.47 2.45
CA PHE A 17 23.73 0.86 3.74
C PHE A 17 24.46 -0.49 3.63
N GLN A 18 24.92 -0.88 2.43
CA GLN A 18 25.64 -2.14 2.20
C GLN A 18 24.91 -3.37 2.75
N THR A 19 23.59 -3.43 2.56
CA THR A 19 22.82 -4.63 2.90
C THR A 19 23.24 -5.78 1.99
N ASP A 20 23.81 -6.84 2.58
CA ASP A 20 24.20 -8.06 1.85
C ASP A 20 22.99 -8.95 1.50
N ASN A 21 21.84 -8.72 2.11
CA ASN A 21 20.65 -9.54 1.94
C ASN A 21 19.81 -9.10 0.74
N PHE A 22 20.24 -9.53 -0.45
CA PHE A 22 19.56 -9.20 -1.72
C PHE A 22 18.11 -9.70 -1.77
N ILE A 23 17.81 -10.84 -1.12
CA ILE A 23 16.45 -11.39 -1.02
C ILE A 23 15.54 -10.41 -0.27
N ALA A 24 16.02 -9.85 0.84
CA ALA A 24 15.28 -8.86 1.62
C ALA A 24 14.95 -7.62 0.77
N LEU A 25 15.92 -7.12 0.00
CA LEU A 25 15.72 -5.97 -0.87
C LEU A 25 14.66 -6.25 -1.94
N ILE A 26 14.74 -7.40 -2.62
CA ILE A 26 13.72 -7.79 -3.63
C ILE A 26 12.34 -7.84 -3.00
N LEU A 27 12.19 -8.54 -1.86
CA LEU A 27 10.91 -8.71 -1.20
C LEU A 27 10.33 -7.37 -0.75
N LEU A 28 11.14 -6.48 -0.16
CA LEU A 28 10.70 -5.13 0.22
C LEU A 28 10.29 -4.32 -1.00
N CYS A 29 11.00 -4.44 -2.13
CA CYS A 29 10.66 -3.69 -3.33
C CYS A 29 9.34 -4.13 -3.92
N PHE A 30 9.13 -5.43 -4.12
CA PHE A 30 7.85 -5.94 -4.59
C PHE A 30 6.71 -5.56 -3.62
N ARG A 31 6.96 -5.68 -2.32
CA ARG A 31 6.00 -5.26 -1.29
C ARG A 31 5.63 -3.78 -1.42
N THR A 32 6.62 -2.90 -1.59
CA THR A 32 6.41 -1.45 -1.75
C THR A 32 5.67 -1.12 -3.03
N VAL A 33 6.04 -1.73 -4.17
CA VAL A 33 5.31 -1.55 -5.44
C VAL A 33 3.83 -1.90 -5.28
N LEU A 34 3.52 -3.02 -4.64
CA LEU A 34 2.13 -3.47 -4.47
C LEU A 34 1.34 -2.55 -3.53
N ASN A 35 1.93 -2.11 -2.41
CA ASN A 35 1.30 -1.14 -1.52
C ASN A 35 0.95 0.16 -2.24
N GLU A 36 1.89 0.68 -3.03
CA GLU A 36 1.72 1.93 -3.76
C GLU A 36 0.75 1.80 -4.93
N ALA A 37 0.72 0.62 -5.57
CA ALA A 37 -0.30 0.30 -6.57
C ALA A 37 -1.70 0.28 -5.95
N MET A 38 -1.86 -0.31 -4.75
CA MET A 38 -3.14 -0.26 -4.02
C MET A 38 -3.52 1.18 -3.67
N ASN A 39 -2.61 1.97 -3.10
CA ASN A 39 -2.85 3.38 -2.79
C ASN A 39 -3.34 4.15 -4.04
N SER A 40 -2.65 3.99 -5.17
CA SER A 40 -3.03 4.68 -6.42
C SER A 40 -4.43 4.28 -6.90
N ILE A 41 -4.78 2.99 -6.85
CA ILE A 41 -6.10 2.53 -7.27
C ILE A 41 -7.18 3.00 -6.29
N ILE A 42 -6.89 3.06 -4.98
CA ILE A 42 -7.84 3.57 -3.99
C ILE A 42 -8.05 5.09 -4.18
N TYR A 43 -7.01 5.83 -4.59
CA TYR A 43 -7.15 7.23 -5.04
C TYR A 43 -8.16 7.35 -6.18
N ASP A 44 -7.99 6.56 -7.24
CA ASP A 44 -8.92 6.55 -8.36
C ASP A 44 -10.35 6.15 -7.93
N MET A 45 -10.49 5.25 -6.94
CA MET A 45 -11.80 4.86 -6.42
C MET A 45 -12.53 6.00 -5.72
N LYS A 46 -11.79 6.88 -5.05
CA LYS A 46 -12.34 8.08 -4.40
C LYS A 46 -12.81 9.11 -5.43
N ASP A 47 -12.07 9.25 -6.54
CA ASP A 47 -12.31 10.27 -7.57
C ASP A 47 -13.20 9.78 -8.73
N LEU A 48 -13.87 8.63 -8.57
CA LEU A 48 -14.72 7.99 -9.58
C LEU A 48 -15.71 8.90 -10.29
N GLU A 49 -16.37 9.81 -9.57
CA GLU A 49 -17.36 10.72 -10.17
C GLU A 49 -16.68 11.80 -11.03
N ALA A 50 -15.57 12.35 -10.54
CA ALA A 50 -14.78 13.33 -11.29
C ALA A 50 -14.17 12.69 -12.54
N ASP A 51 -13.62 11.48 -12.43
CA ASP A 51 -13.07 10.72 -13.55
C ASP A 51 -14.13 10.42 -14.60
N ARG A 52 -15.35 10.04 -14.18
CA ARG A 52 -16.48 9.81 -15.09
C ARG A 52 -16.85 11.07 -15.86
N ILE A 53 -16.98 12.21 -15.18
CA ILE A 53 -17.33 13.50 -15.80
C ILE A 53 -16.24 13.92 -16.80
N ASN A 54 -14.97 13.69 -16.47
CA ASN A 54 -13.83 14.05 -17.30
C ASN A 54 -13.51 13.01 -18.39
N GLY A 55 -14.22 11.88 -18.45
CA GLY A 55 -13.99 10.83 -19.43
C GLY A 55 -12.67 10.07 -19.24
N VAL A 56 -12.13 10.06 -18.01
CA VAL A 56 -10.90 9.35 -17.67
C VAL A 56 -11.23 7.88 -17.35
N ASN A 57 -10.65 6.96 -18.11
CA ASN A 57 -10.86 5.53 -17.93
C ASN A 57 -9.92 4.96 -16.84
N THR A 58 -10.19 5.26 -15.58
CA THR A 58 -9.42 4.71 -14.45
C THR A 58 -9.75 3.24 -14.20
N PHE A 59 -8.84 2.53 -13.53
CA PHE A 59 -8.99 1.10 -13.24
C PHE A 59 -10.34 0.73 -12.60
N PRO A 60 -10.81 1.43 -11.54
CA PRO A 60 -12.11 1.12 -10.95
C PRO A 60 -13.31 1.44 -11.85
N LEU A 61 -13.18 2.39 -12.77
CA LEU A 61 -14.23 2.77 -13.71
C LEU A 61 -14.38 1.72 -14.82
N VAL A 62 -13.27 1.18 -15.32
CA VAL A 62 -13.26 0.13 -16.35
C VAL A 62 -13.65 -1.24 -15.79
N LEU A 63 -13.08 -1.63 -14.65
CA LEU A 63 -13.31 -2.94 -14.06
C LEU A 63 -14.60 -3.01 -13.24
N GLY A 64 -15.07 -1.86 -12.74
CA GLY A 64 -16.17 -1.74 -11.82
C GLY A 64 -15.74 -1.86 -10.35
N ILE A 65 -16.44 -1.14 -9.49
CA ILE A 65 -16.11 -0.98 -8.06
C ILE A 65 -15.98 -2.34 -7.35
N ARG A 66 -16.98 -3.22 -7.49
CA ARG A 66 -16.99 -4.51 -6.77
C ARG A 66 -15.79 -5.39 -7.12
N LYS A 67 -15.47 -5.51 -8.41
CA LYS A 67 -14.32 -6.30 -8.87
C LYS A 67 -13.01 -5.67 -8.43
N THR A 68 -12.93 -4.34 -8.43
CA THR A 68 -11.75 -3.62 -7.95
C THR A 68 -11.50 -3.86 -6.46
N LYS A 69 -12.54 -3.89 -5.61
CA LYS A 69 -12.39 -4.23 -4.19
C LYS A 69 -11.81 -5.64 -4.00
N TYR A 70 -12.33 -6.64 -4.72
CA TYR A 70 -11.80 -8.00 -4.64
C TYR A 70 -10.33 -8.06 -5.09
N PHE A 71 -10.00 -7.35 -6.16
CA PHE A 71 -8.63 -7.24 -6.65
C PHE A 71 -7.69 -6.58 -5.63
N LEU A 72 -8.13 -5.51 -4.95
CA LEU A 72 -7.36 -4.85 -3.91
C LEU A 72 -7.15 -5.73 -2.67
N HIS A 73 -8.20 -6.43 -2.21
CA HIS A 73 -8.07 -7.39 -1.11
C HIS A 73 -7.13 -8.56 -1.48
N PHE A 74 -7.16 -9.00 -2.74
CA PHE A 74 -6.20 -9.97 -3.25
C PHE A 74 -4.76 -9.46 -3.19
N ILE A 75 -4.48 -8.24 -3.68
CA ILE A 75 -3.14 -7.64 -3.58
C ILE A 75 -2.71 -7.49 -2.12
N ASN A 76 -3.62 -7.07 -1.24
CA ASN A 76 -3.35 -6.91 0.19
C ASN A 76 -2.93 -8.26 0.83
N GLY A 77 -3.57 -9.36 0.41
CA GLY A 77 -3.16 -10.71 0.77
C GLY A 77 -1.76 -11.08 0.26
N VAL A 78 -1.42 -10.72 -0.99
CA VAL A 78 -0.08 -10.93 -1.55
C VAL A 78 0.99 -10.15 -0.77
N VAL A 79 0.71 -8.90 -0.38
CA VAL A 79 1.61 -8.10 0.49
C VAL A 79 1.87 -8.79 1.83
N ALA A 80 0.84 -9.42 2.41
CA ALA A 80 0.97 -10.22 3.63
C ALA A 80 1.91 -11.40 3.42
N ILE A 81 1.70 -12.15 2.33
CA ILE A 81 2.51 -13.31 1.96
C ILE A 81 3.97 -12.91 1.76
N LEU A 82 4.24 -11.81 1.05
CA LEU A 82 5.61 -11.30 0.87
C LEU A 82 6.28 -10.93 2.20
N THR A 83 5.52 -10.33 3.12
CA THR A 83 6.01 -9.96 4.46
C THR A 83 6.34 -11.21 5.28
N LEU A 84 5.45 -12.20 5.30
CA LEU A 84 5.67 -13.47 5.99
C LEU A 84 6.79 -14.29 5.35
N ALA A 85 6.88 -14.32 4.03
CA ALA A 85 7.95 -14.99 3.31
C ALA A 85 9.31 -14.39 3.68
N GLY A 86 9.43 -13.06 3.73
CA GLY A 86 10.66 -12.41 4.18
C GLY A 86 11.04 -12.80 5.61
N PHE A 87 10.08 -12.91 6.52
CA PHE A 87 10.32 -13.39 7.88
C PHE A 87 10.77 -14.85 7.92
N PHE A 88 10.02 -15.78 7.32
CA PHE A 88 10.32 -17.22 7.38
C PHE A 88 11.60 -17.61 6.63
N LEU A 89 11.99 -16.85 5.60
CA LEU A 89 13.27 -17.03 4.90
C LEU A 89 14.46 -16.44 5.67
N GLY A 90 14.24 -15.83 6.84
CA GLY A 90 15.26 -15.12 7.60
C GLY A 90 15.77 -13.85 6.92
N ALA A 91 15.05 -13.36 5.89
CA ALA A 91 15.40 -12.16 5.15
C ALA A 91 15.01 -10.88 5.90
N PHE A 92 13.92 -10.93 6.67
CA PHE A 92 13.44 -9.81 7.48
C PHE A 92 13.68 -10.03 8.96
N PRO A 93 14.14 -8.99 9.71
CA PRO A 93 14.18 -9.06 11.16
C PRO A 93 12.76 -9.21 11.73
N PRO A 94 12.59 -9.79 12.94
CA PRO A 94 11.28 -9.98 13.55
C PRO A 94 10.44 -8.71 13.64
N ALA A 95 11.07 -7.55 13.84
CA ALA A 95 10.41 -6.25 13.86
C ALA A 95 9.59 -5.94 12.60
N CYS A 96 9.99 -6.47 11.43
CA CYS A 96 9.26 -6.29 10.18
C CYS A 96 7.90 -7.00 10.16
N LEU A 97 7.59 -7.88 11.11
CA LEU A 97 6.22 -8.39 11.29
C LEU A 97 5.23 -7.27 11.62
N GLY A 98 5.70 -6.15 12.19
CA GLY A 98 4.90 -4.94 12.38
C GLY A 98 4.33 -4.37 11.08
N LEU A 99 4.98 -4.62 9.94
CA LEU A 99 4.48 -4.22 8.63
C LEU A 99 3.14 -4.89 8.27
N LEU A 100 2.76 -6.00 8.94
CA LEU A 100 1.47 -6.64 8.73
C LEU A 100 0.29 -5.77 9.19
N VAL A 101 0.52 -4.70 9.96
CA VAL A 101 -0.54 -3.73 10.26
C VAL A 101 -1.12 -3.07 9.01
N SER A 102 -0.38 -3.06 7.89
CA SER A 102 -0.94 -2.56 6.63
C SER A 102 -2.15 -3.36 6.16
N LEU A 103 -2.29 -4.64 6.54
CA LEU A 103 -3.42 -5.46 6.14
C LEU A 103 -4.77 -4.90 6.62
N PRO A 104 -5.01 -4.78 7.94
CA PRO A 104 -6.26 -4.22 8.43
C PRO A 104 -6.41 -2.74 8.04
N TYR A 105 -5.30 -2.02 7.88
CA TYR A 105 -5.33 -0.62 7.43
C TYR A 105 -5.85 -0.47 5.99
N PHE A 106 -5.27 -1.21 5.03
CA PHE A 106 -5.74 -1.19 3.65
C PHE A 106 -7.14 -1.77 3.52
N ALA A 107 -7.48 -2.82 4.28
CA ALA A 107 -8.84 -3.34 4.30
C ALA A 107 -9.83 -2.25 4.76
N PHE A 108 -9.49 -1.49 5.81
CA PHE A 108 -10.27 -0.35 6.25
C PHE A 108 -10.38 0.72 5.15
N LEU A 109 -9.29 1.11 4.49
CA LEU A 109 -9.32 2.10 3.41
C LEU A 109 -10.21 1.66 2.24
N ILE A 110 -10.09 0.40 1.80
CA ILE A 110 -10.89 -0.18 0.71
C ILE A 110 -12.38 -0.17 1.05
N GLU A 111 -12.76 -0.46 2.30
CA GLU A 111 -14.16 -0.50 2.70
C GLU A 111 -14.72 0.90 2.97
N TYR A 112 -13.97 1.76 3.66
CA TYR A 112 -14.39 3.10 4.06
C TYR A 112 -14.53 4.06 2.88
N LEU A 113 -13.51 4.13 2.01
CA LEU A 113 -13.46 5.12 0.94
C LEU A 113 -14.42 4.81 -0.22
N VAL A 114 -14.91 3.57 -0.31
CA VAL A 114 -15.84 3.16 -1.35
C VAL A 114 -17.30 3.43 -0.98
N HIS A 115 -17.63 3.51 0.31
CA HIS A 115 -19.00 3.71 0.76
C HIS A 115 -19.40 5.17 0.94
N GLU A 116 -18.44 6.08 1.13
CA GLU A 116 -18.69 7.50 1.38
C GLU A 116 -18.39 8.32 0.11
N PRO A 117 -19.36 8.48 -0.82
CA PRO A 117 -19.15 9.30 -2.01
C PRO A 117 -18.80 10.74 -1.63
N TYR A 118 -17.68 11.22 -2.16
CA TYR A 118 -17.20 12.59 -2.25
C TYR A 118 -17.96 13.63 -1.38
N ARG A 119 -17.79 13.59 -0.05
CA ARG A 119 -18.24 14.66 0.85
C ARG A 119 -17.12 15.66 1.04
N ARG A 120 -17.31 16.89 0.55
CA ARG A 120 -16.30 17.98 0.59
C ARG A 120 -15.64 18.19 1.97
N GLY A 121 -16.35 17.93 3.06
CA GLY A 121 -15.82 18.08 4.43
C GLY A 121 -14.80 17.01 4.87
N HIS A 122 -14.73 15.85 4.20
CA HIS A 122 -13.83 14.75 4.55
C HIS A 122 -12.64 14.61 3.59
N LEU A 123 -12.52 15.48 2.57
CA LEU A 123 -11.47 15.40 1.55
C LEU A 123 -10.07 15.36 2.17
N LEU A 124 -9.77 16.29 3.08
CA LEU A 124 -8.47 16.35 3.75
C LEU A 124 -8.19 15.06 4.54
N LEU A 125 -9.19 14.58 5.29
CA LEU A 125 -9.06 13.33 6.04
C LEU A 125 -8.80 12.13 5.12
N GLN A 126 -9.49 12.04 3.99
CA GLN A 126 -9.29 10.94 3.03
C GLN A 126 -7.91 10.99 2.37
N TYR A 127 -7.39 12.18 2.02
CA TYR A 127 -6.01 12.34 1.50
C TYR A 127 -4.98 11.96 2.58
N THR A 128 -5.13 12.49 3.80
CA THR A 128 -4.23 12.19 4.91
C THR A 128 -4.23 10.70 5.28
N LEU A 129 -5.38 10.04 5.23
CA LEU A 129 -5.48 8.59 5.48
C LEU A 129 -4.84 7.76 4.37
N LEU A 130 -4.88 8.20 3.10
CA LEU A 130 -4.20 7.43 2.07
C LEU A 130 -2.67 7.59 2.15
N ASP A 131 -2.22 8.84 2.24
CA ASP A 131 -0.78 9.17 2.31
C ASP A 131 -0.16 8.75 3.66
N GLY A 132 -0.99 8.61 4.69
CA GLY A 132 -0.58 8.24 6.05
C GLY A 132 -0.22 6.77 6.25
N THR A 133 -0.21 5.95 5.19
CA THR A 133 0.09 4.51 5.28
C THR A 133 1.38 4.23 6.03
N TYR A 134 2.48 4.90 5.67
CA TYR A 134 3.76 4.73 6.37
C TYR A 134 3.80 5.36 7.76
N ILE A 135 3.00 6.40 8.00
CA ILE A 135 2.89 7.06 9.32
C ILE A 135 2.28 6.09 10.33
N VAL A 136 1.34 5.24 9.90
CA VAL A 136 0.76 4.19 10.76
C VAL A 136 1.73 3.03 10.97
N MET A 137 2.44 2.61 9.92
CA MET A 137 3.31 1.44 9.97
C MET A 137 4.61 1.67 10.75
N ALA A 138 5.25 2.83 10.58
CA ALA A 138 6.58 3.08 11.13
C ALA A 138 6.65 2.98 12.66
N PRO A 139 5.73 3.56 13.46
CA PRO A 139 5.75 3.42 14.91
C PRO A 139 5.63 1.97 15.37
N ILE A 140 4.82 1.16 14.69
CA ILE A 140 4.61 -0.24 15.06
C ILE A 140 5.86 -1.08 14.80
N VAL A 141 6.53 -0.84 13.67
CA VAL A 141 7.83 -1.48 13.39
C VAL A 141 8.88 -1.04 14.40
N MET A 142 8.94 0.25 14.75
CA MET A 142 9.87 0.76 15.76
C MET A 142 9.61 0.17 17.15
N LEU A 143 8.35 0.01 17.55
CA LEU A 143 8.00 -0.61 18.82
C LEU A 143 8.46 -2.07 18.92
N LEU A 144 8.41 -2.83 17.81
CA LEU A 144 8.87 -4.22 17.76
C LEU A 144 10.39 -4.37 17.56
N ALA A 145 11.09 -3.26 17.27
CA ALA A 145 12.55 -3.25 17.11
C ALA A 145 13.30 -2.98 18.43
N ASN A 146 12.58 -2.59 19.49
CA ASN A 146 13.11 -2.41 20.85
C ASN A 146 12.93 -3.68 21.68
#